data_AF-A0A935ZP39-F1
#
_entry.id   AF-A0A935ZP39-F1
#
_cell.length_a   1.000
_cell.length_b   1.000
_cell.length_c   1.000
_cell.angle_alpha   90.00
_cell.angle_beta   90.00
_cell.angle_gamma   90.00
#
_symmetry.space_group_name_H-M   'P 1'
#
loop_
_entity.id
_entity.type
_entity.pdbx_description
1 polymer ?
#
loop_
_entity_poly.entity_id
_entity_poly.type
_entity_poly.pdbx_seq_one_letter_code
_entity_poly.pdbx_strand_id
1 'polypeptide(L)'
;MAWLFELLRLVFEPRASSAIAALLVGQPSLATELTHICRRESHCRVVAAHPADAWAGASMRRNAIRVGWLDPRCPFHHGDPERFSTRGTHGLSAAYSLRFLGDCLPPEVLDVPMVSAIAAARRAQAQCRHHGACTVEARHRLWAGANRTPRPRELSRRRAPARPRRRVAAPTPAAGASTAG
;
A
#
# COMPACT_ATOMS: atom_id res chain seq x y z
N MET A 1 25.92 -23.51 18.14
CA MET A 1 25.32 -23.68 16.80
C MET A 1 23.78 -23.65 16.84
N ALA A 2 23.12 -24.34 17.78
CA ALA A 2 21.64 -24.34 17.89
C ALA A 2 21.00 -22.93 18.00
N TRP A 3 21.60 -22.01 18.75
CA TRP A 3 21.14 -20.63 18.90
C TRP A 3 21.14 -19.80 17.61
N LEU A 4 22.03 -20.11 16.65
CA LEU A 4 22.06 -19.41 15.36
C LEU A 4 20.81 -19.76 14.54
N PHE A 5 20.38 -21.01 14.58
CA PHE A 5 19.20 -21.48 13.85
C PHE A 5 17.92 -20.87 14.43
N GLU A 6 17.83 -20.76 15.76
CA GLU A 6 16.71 -20.09 16.43
C GLU A 6 16.67 -18.58 16.13
N LEU A 7 17.83 -17.93 16.09
CA LEU A 7 17.93 -16.52 15.72
C LEU A 7 17.54 -16.29 14.25
N LEU A 8 17.97 -17.16 13.34
CA LEU A 8 17.55 -17.12 11.93
C LEU A 8 16.04 -17.37 11.80
N ARG A 9 15.49 -18.36 12.51
CA ARG A 9 14.04 -18.58 12.55
C ARG A 9 13.29 -17.34 13.00
N LEU A 10 13.77 -16.66 14.03
CA LEU A 10 13.15 -15.44 14.52
C LEU A 10 13.18 -14.30 13.49
N VAL A 11 14.29 -14.16 12.77
CA VAL A 11 14.47 -13.13 11.73
C VAL A 11 13.62 -13.41 10.48
N PHE A 12 13.38 -14.70 10.19
CA PHE A 12 12.68 -15.14 8.97
C PHE A 12 11.23 -15.59 9.19
N GLU A 13 10.76 -15.77 10.43
CA GLU A 13 9.37 -16.08 10.72
C GLU A 13 8.56 -14.77 10.80
N PRO A 14 7.61 -14.54 9.87
CA PRO A 14 6.98 -13.22 9.78
C PRO A 14 6.07 -12.82 10.93
N ARG A 15 5.41 -13.77 11.60
CA ARG A 15 4.46 -13.46 12.69
C ARG A 15 5.21 -13.02 13.96
N ALA A 16 6.26 -13.75 14.31
CA ALA A 16 7.22 -13.42 15.35
C ALA A 16 7.88 -12.09 15.04
N SER A 17 8.30 -11.87 13.79
CA SER A 17 8.82 -10.57 13.33
C SER A 17 7.82 -9.43 13.61
N SER A 18 6.52 -9.61 13.30
CA SER A 18 5.49 -8.60 13.61
C SER A 18 5.38 -8.30 15.11
N ALA A 19 5.37 -9.33 15.96
CA ALA A 19 5.28 -9.16 17.41
C ALA A 19 6.53 -8.49 18.00
N ILE A 20 7.72 -8.91 17.58
CA ILE A 20 8.98 -8.36 18.09
C ILE A 20 9.18 -6.93 17.59
N ALA A 21 8.84 -6.62 16.34
CA ALA A 21 8.90 -5.25 15.83
C ALA A 21 7.99 -4.30 16.65
N ALA A 22 6.79 -4.75 17.02
CA ALA A 22 5.88 -3.98 17.88
C ALA A 22 6.51 -3.69 19.26
N LEU A 23 7.20 -4.68 19.85
CA LEU A 23 7.96 -4.50 21.09
C LEU A 23 9.14 -3.54 20.92
N LEU A 24 9.93 -3.69 19.84
CA LEU A 24 11.10 -2.86 19.56
C LEU A 24 10.77 -1.38 19.38
N VAL A 25 9.57 -1.07 18.88
CA VAL A 25 9.12 0.32 18.75
C VAL A 25 8.37 0.82 20.00
N GLY A 26 8.26 0.01 21.06
CA GLY A 26 7.58 0.37 22.30
C GLY A 26 6.05 0.44 22.18
N GLN A 27 5.45 -0.28 21.23
CA GLN A 27 3.98 -0.34 21.05
C GLN A 27 3.50 -1.77 20.87
N PRO A 28 3.45 -2.57 21.96
CA PRO A 28 3.05 -3.98 21.89
C PRO A 28 1.66 -4.20 21.26
N SER A 29 0.75 -3.24 21.40
CA SER A 29 -0.60 -3.27 20.81
C SER A 29 -0.59 -3.31 19.26
N LEU A 30 0.50 -2.91 18.61
CA LEU A 30 0.65 -3.03 17.15
C LEU A 30 0.84 -4.46 16.68
N ALA A 31 1.20 -5.42 17.54
CA ALA A 31 1.52 -6.79 17.12
C ALA A 31 0.38 -7.45 16.33
N THR A 32 -0.87 -7.29 16.81
CA THR A 32 -2.07 -7.84 16.15
C THR A 32 -2.32 -7.18 14.79
N GLU A 33 -2.17 -5.87 14.70
CA GLU A 33 -2.34 -5.12 13.45
C GLU A 33 -1.27 -5.49 12.41
N LEU A 34 0.00 -5.56 12.84
CA LEU A 34 1.11 -5.95 11.96
C LEU A 34 0.95 -7.38 11.46
N THR A 35 0.50 -8.30 12.32
CA THR A 35 0.18 -9.68 11.93
C THR A 35 -0.97 -9.71 10.92
N HIS A 36 -1.98 -8.85 11.09
CA HIS A 36 -3.08 -8.75 10.14
C HIS A 36 -2.61 -8.23 8.77
N ILE A 37 -1.77 -7.18 8.75
CA ILE A 37 -1.15 -6.66 7.52
C ILE A 37 -0.34 -7.76 6.83
N CYS A 38 0.54 -8.43 7.57
CA CYS A 38 1.33 -9.56 7.10
C CYS A 38 0.47 -10.66 6.44
N ARG A 39 -0.66 -11.03 7.06
CA ARG A 39 -1.61 -12.01 6.51
C ARG A 39 -2.27 -11.53 5.22
N ARG A 40 -2.64 -10.25 5.14
CA ARG A 40 -3.30 -9.67 3.95
C ARG A 40 -2.35 -9.57 2.77
N GLU A 41 -1.13 -9.08 3.01
CA GLU A 41 -0.19 -8.75 1.94
C GLU A 41 0.52 -9.98 1.38
N SER A 42 0.85 -10.97 2.23
CA SER A 42 1.68 -12.10 1.81
C SER A 42 1.25 -13.45 2.41
N HIS A 43 0.10 -13.51 3.08
CA HIS A 43 -0.27 -14.65 3.93
C HIS A 43 0.78 -14.97 4.99
N CYS A 44 1.54 -13.97 5.43
CA CYS A 44 2.72 -14.13 6.28
C CYS A 44 3.75 -15.12 5.73
N ARG A 45 4.01 -15.03 4.43
CA ARG A 45 5.11 -15.75 3.78
C ARG A 45 6.26 -14.78 3.51
N VAL A 46 7.47 -15.33 3.41
CA VAL A 46 8.62 -14.57 2.93
C VAL A 46 8.40 -14.29 1.46
N VAL A 47 8.33 -13.01 1.10
CA VAL A 47 8.19 -12.53 -0.28
C VAL A 47 9.15 -11.37 -0.46
N ALA A 48 9.80 -11.32 -1.62
CA ALA A 48 10.66 -10.21 -2.00
C ALA A 48 9.81 -9.10 -2.62
N ALA A 49 10.01 -8.80 -3.91
CA ALA A 49 9.15 -7.89 -4.65
C ALA A 49 7.76 -8.50 -4.92
N HIS A 50 6.74 -7.66 -4.94
CA HIS A 50 5.38 -8.00 -5.39
C HIS A 50 5.27 -7.70 -6.89
N PRO A 51 5.31 -8.71 -7.79
CA PRO A 51 5.45 -8.45 -9.23
C PRO A 51 4.30 -7.63 -9.83
N ALA A 52 3.09 -7.79 -9.26
CA ALA A 52 1.91 -7.03 -9.65
C ALA A 52 2.04 -5.51 -9.42
N ASP A 53 2.97 -5.08 -8.57
CA ASP A 53 3.20 -3.67 -8.23
C ASP A 53 4.48 -3.09 -8.87
N ALA A 54 5.25 -3.90 -9.60
CA ALA A 54 6.52 -3.49 -10.20
C ALA A 54 6.40 -2.23 -11.05
N TRP A 55 5.30 -2.13 -11.82
CA TRP A 55 4.96 -0.98 -12.68
C TRP A 55 4.95 0.37 -11.96
N ALA A 56 4.69 0.39 -10.65
CA ALA A 56 4.61 1.61 -9.85
C ALA A 56 5.99 2.12 -9.39
N GLY A 57 7.03 1.29 -9.42
CA GLY A 57 8.35 1.57 -8.85
C GLY A 57 8.98 2.85 -9.38
N ALA A 58 8.93 3.08 -10.69
CA ALA A 58 9.48 4.30 -11.32
C ALA A 58 8.81 5.59 -10.83
N SER A 59 7.48 5.56 -10.72
CA SER A 59 6.72 6.72 -10.23
C SER A 59 6.97 6.95 -8.73
N MET A 60 6.98 5.89 -7.94
CA MET A 60 7.23 5.95 -6.50
C MET A 60 8.64 6.48 -6.20
N ARG A 61 9.68 5.97 -6.87
CA ARG A 61 11.06 6.44 -6.73
C ARG A 61 11.18 7.94 -7.03
N ARG A 62 10.64 8.40 -8.16
CA ARG A 62 10.67 9.83 -8.52
C ARG A 62 9.98 10.69 -7.47
N ASN A 63 8.83 10.26 -6.97
CA ASN A 63 8.12 10.99 -5.92
C ASN A 63 8.90 11.03 -4.61
N ALA A 64 9.49 9.91 -4.21
CA ALA A 64 10.27 9.81 -2.98
C ALA A 64 11.54 10.69 -3.02
N ILE A 65 12.24 10.73 -4.16
CA ILE A 65 13.36 11.67 -4.37
C ILE A 65 12.88 13.12 -4.26
N ARG A 66 11.77 13.46 -4.93
CA ARG A 66 11.20 14.82 -4.93
C ARG A 66 10.87 15.33 -3.52
N VAL A 67 10.39 14.46 -2.63
CA VAL A 67 10.06 14.82 -1.24
C VAL A 67 11.18 14.55 -0.24
N GLY A 68 12.39 14.21 -0.73
CA GLY A 68 13.57 13.99 0.09
C GLY A 68 13.55 12.70 0.93
N TRP A 69 12.73 11.71 0.58
CA TRP A 69 12.73 10.41 1.26
C TRP A 69 13.79 9.45 0.71
N LEU A 70 14.25 9.69 -0.52
CA LEU A 70 15.41 9.01 -1.09
C LEU A 70 16.44 10.07 -1.50
N ASP A 71 17.70 9.87 -1.12
CA ASP A 71 18.82 10.71 -1.59
C ASP A 71 19.21 10.30 -3.03
N PRO A 72 19.16 11.22 -4.02
CA PRO A 72 19.59 10.94 -5.39
C PRO A 72 21.11 10.78 -5.56
N ARG A 73 21.91 10.94 -4.51
CA ARG A 73 23.36 10.67 -4.51
C ARG A 73 23.71 9.32 -3.91
N CYS A 74 22.74 8.64 -3.28
CA CYS A 74 22.98 7.35 -2.65
C CYS A 74 23.08 6.25 -3.72
N PRO A 75 24.19 5.48 -3.80
CA PRO A 75 24.37 4.42 -4.80
C PRO A 75 23.22 3.40 -4.82
N PHE A 76 22.65 3.08 -3.65
CA PHE A 76 21.53 2.15 -3.53
C PHE A 76 20.19 2.69 -4.04
N HIS A 77 20.07 4.01 -4.20
CA HIS A 77 18.86 4.67 -4.71
C HIS A 77 18.87 4.84 -6.24
N HIS A 78 19.87 4.28 -6.95
CA HIS A 78 19.98 4.26 -8.40
C HIS A 78 19.66 2.88 -9.01
N GLY A 79 19.68 2.82 -10.35
CA GLY A 79 19.45 1.60 -11.12
C GLY A 79 17.98 1.35 -11.41
N ASP A 80 17.61 0.08 -11.45
CA ASP A 80 16.28 -0.38 -11.81
C ASP A 80 15.19 0.24 -10.89
N PRO A 81 14.26 1.04 -11.46
CA PRO A 81 13.19 1.64 -10.69
C PRO A 81 12.19 0.63 -10.11
N GLU A 82 12.05 -0.57 -10.66
CA GLU A 82 11.08 -1.57 -10.17
C GLU A 82 11.42 -2.04 -8.75
N ARG A 83 12.71 -1.98 -8.38
CA ARG A 83 13.19 -2.27 -7.02
C ARG A 83 12.55 -1.38 -5.96
N PHE A 84 11.98 -0.23 -6.32
CA PHE A 84 11.36 0.71 -5.40
C PHE A 84 9.84 0.52 -5.25
N SER A 85 9.27 -0.50 -5.89
CA SER A 85 7.87 -0.92 -5.76
C SER A 85 7.58 -1.56 -4.39
N THR A 86 6.42 -2.23 -4.28
CA THR A 86 6.01 -2.95 -3.07
C THR A 86 6.89 -4.18 -2.83
N ARG A 87 7.41 -4.32 -1.61
CA ARG A 87 8.31 -5.40 -1.19
C ARG A 87 7.99 -5.92 0.21
N GLY A 88 8.50 -7.12 0.48
CA GLY A 88 8.50 -7.72 1.80
C GLY A 88 7.14 -8.27 2.22
N THR A 89 7.17 -9.01 3.32
CA THR A 89 6.00 -9.67 3.92
C THR A 89 4.87 -8.70 4.28
N HIS A 90 5.19 -7.45 4.62
CA HIS A 90 4.20 -6.44 5.02
C HIS A 90 3.74 -5.54 3.86
N GLY A 91 4.10 -5.84 2.60
CA GLY A 91 3.61 -5.07 1.45
C GLY A 91 3.99 -3.59 1.51
N LEU A 92 5.28 -3.31 1.73
CA LEU A 92 5.78 -1.94 1.88
C LEU A 92 6.29 -1.39 0.55
N SER A 93 5.83 -0.20 0.15
CA SER A 93 6.49 0.53 -0.94
C SER A 93 7.91 0.89 -0.51
N ALA A 94 8.91 0.30 -1.14
CA ALA A 94 10.29 0.51 -0.77
C ALA A 94 10.70 1.98 -0.90
N ALA A 95 10.22 2.68 -1.94
CA ALA A 95 10.43 4.11 -2.10
C ALA A 95 10.00 4.94 -0.88
N TYR A 96 8.94 4.54 -0.19
CA TYR A 96 8.32 5.32 0.89
C TYR A 96 8.68 4.82 2.28
N SER A 97 9.19 3.58 2.37
CA SER A 97 9.41 2.90 3.64
C SER A 97 10.87 2.85 4.09
N LEU A 98 11.84 2.98 3.18
CA LEU A 98 13.27 2.96 3.55
C LEU A 98 13.64 4.03 4.60
N ARG A 99 13.01 5.22 4.51
CA ARG A 99 13.20 6.32 5.48
C ARG A 99 12.91 5.97 6.95
N PHE A 100 12.20 4.86 7.20
CA PHE A 100 11.95 4.40 8.57
C PHE A 100 13.07 3.52 9.12
N LEU A 101 14.04 3.13 8.31
CA LEU A 101 15.12 2.21 8.69
C LEU A 101 16.45 2.94 8.83
N GLY A 102 16.73 3.88 7.92
CA GLY A 102 17.95 4.69 7.92
C GLY A 102 18.17 5.34 6.56
N ASP A 103 19.31 6.00 6.43
CA ASP A 103 19.71 6.65 5.18
C ASP A 103 20.46 5.68 4.28
N CYS A 104 20.30 5.88 2.97
CA CYS A 104 21.04 5.16 1.93
C CYS A 104 21.07 3.63 2.10
N LEU A 105 19.91 2.99 2.06
CA LEU A 105 19.75 1.53 2.15
C LEU A 105 19.22 0.94 0.83
N PRO A 106 19.64 -0.27 0.45
CA PRO A 106 19.07 -0.95 -0.71
C PRO A 106 17.61 -1.35 -0.44
N PRO A 107 16.69 -1.20 -1.42
CA PRO A 107 15.30 -1.63 -1.27
C PRO A 107 15.11 -3.08 -0.78
N GLU A 108 16.03 -3.96 -1.16
CA GLU A 108 16.06 -5.39 -0.82
C GLU A 108 16.12 -5.66 0.69
N VAL A 109 16.56 -4.70 1.52
CA VAL A 109 16.53 -4.91 2.98
C VAL A 109 15.12 -5.18 3.51
N LEU A 110 14.08 -4.69 2.80
CA LEU A 110 12.68 -4.92 3.16
C LEU A 110 12.21 -6.34 2.85
N ASP A 111 12.99 -7.13 2.12
CA ASP A 111 12.68 -8.54 1.84
C ASP A 111 12.93 -9.42 3.08
N VAL A 112 13.68 -8.92 4.07
CA VAL A 112 13.89 -9.59 5.36
C VAL A 112 12.66 -9.35 6.25
N PRO A 113 11.95 -10.41 6.72
CA PRO A 113 10.69 -10.25 7.46
C PRO A 113 10.79 -9.35 8.69
N MET A 114 11.85 -9.49 9.48
CA MET A 114 12.10 -8.64 10.65
C MET A 114 12.27 -7.16 10.29
N VAL A 115 13.02 -6.86 9.22
CA VAL A 115 13.23 -5.48 8.75
C VAL A 115 11.93 -4.90 8.19
N SER A 116 11.18 -5.69 7.41
CA SER A 116 9.84 -5.35 6.92
C SER A 116 8.90 -5.01 8.09
N ALA A 117 8.90 -5.82 9.15
CA ALA A 117 8.08 -5.60 10.33
C ALA A 117 8.47 -4.31 11.08
N ILE A 118 9.77 -4.04 11.26
CA ILE A 118 10.26 -2.82 11.91
C ILE A 118 9.85 -1.58 11.10
N ALA A 119 10.02 -1.61 9.78
CA ALA A 119 9.61 -0.51 8.91
C ALA A 119 8.08 -0.29 8.96
N ALA A 120 7.29 -1.37 8.98
CA ALA A 120 5.84 -1.31 9.13
C ALA A 120 5.42 -0.70 10.48
N ALA A 121 6.06 -1.12 11.58
CA ALA A 121 5.79 -0.62 12.92
C ALA A 121 6.12 0.87 13.04
N ARG A 122 7.31 1.29 12.60
CA ARG A 122 7.72 2.71 12.59
C ARG A 122 6.84 3.57 11.69
N ARG A 123 6.38 3.02 10.55
CA ARG A 123 5.39 3.68 9.69
C ARG A 123 4.07 3.89 10.42
N ALA A 124 3.57 2.90 11.14
CA ALA A 124 2.36 3.02 11.95
C ALA A 124 2.48 4.12 13.03
N GLN A 125 3.65 4.20 13.71
CA GLN A 125 3.92 5.29 14.65
C GLN A 125 3.92 6.66 13.97
N ALA A 126 4.57 6.77 12.81
CA ALA A 126 4.61 7.99 12.03
C ALA A 126 3.21 8.42 11.55
N GLN A 127 2.34 7.47 11.21
CA GLN A 127 0.95 7.75 10.83
C GLN A 127 0.15 8.36 11.99
N CYS A 128 0.30 7.84 13.21
CA CYS A 128 -0.32 8.46 14.38
C CYS A 128 0.25 9.87 14.61
N ARG A 129 1.59 10.02 14.61
CA ARG A 129 2.24 11.31 14.89
C ARG A 129 1.95 12.41 13.87
N HIS A 130 1.94 12.09 12.57
CA HIS A 130 1.84 13.09 11.51
C HIS A 130 0.45 13.24 10.91
N HIS A 131 -0.42 12.23 11.09
CA HIS A 131 -1.75 12.22 10.48
C HIS A 131 -2.88 11.97 11.49
N GLY A 132 -2.58 11.89 12.79
CA GLY A 132 -3.57 11.59 13.83
C GLY A 132 -4.18 10.19 13.73
N ALA A 133 -3.65 9.31 12.88
CA ALA A 133 -4.15 7.96 12.67
C ALA A 133 -3.65 7.02 13.78
N CYS A 134 -4.22 7.18 14.98
CA CYS A 134 -3.79 6.46 16.17
C CYS A 134 -4.61 5.19 16.46
N THR A 135 -5.69 4.94 15.71
CA THR A 135 -6.44 3.67 15.75
C THR A 135 -6.05 2.74 14.61
N VAL A 136 -6.34 1.44 14.78
CA VAL A 136 -6.12 0.41 13.74
C VAL A 136 -6.86 0.77 12.46
N GLU A 137 -8.13 1.18 12.55
CA GLU A 137 -8.96 1.52 11.40
C GLU A 137 -8.40 2.73 10.65
N ALA A 138 -7.95 3.76 11.37
CA ALA A 138 -7.38 4.96 10.77
C ALA A 138 -6.06 4.66 10.04
N ARG A 139 -5.17 3.87 10.65
CA ARG A 139 -3.93 3.43 10.01
C ARG A 139 -4.18 2.53 8.83
N HIS A 140 -5.13 1.61 8.94
CA HIS A 140 -5.52 0.71 7.86
C HIS A 140 -6.00 1.48 6.61
N ARG A 141 -6.78 2.56 6.79
CA ARG A 141 -7.17 3.46 5.68
C ARG A 141 -5.95 4.10 5.02
N LEU A 142 -4.99 4.61 5.81
CA LEU A 142 -3.75 5.16 5.26
C LEU A 142 -2.88 4.10 4.58
N TRP A 143 -2.88 2.88 5.11
CA TRP A 143 -2.12 1.76 4.57
C TRP A 143 -2.62 1.34 3.20
N ALA A 144 -3.93 1.17 3.06
CA ALA A 144 -4.59 0.82 1.80
C ALA A 144 -4.58 1.97 0.78
N GLY A 145 -4.00 3.14 1.11
CA GLY A 145 -4.02 4.31 0.25
C GLY A 145 -5.39 4.97 0.11
N ALA A 146 -6.31 4.74 1.05
CA ALA A 146 -7.67 5.29 1.04
C ALA A 146 -7.73 6.80 1.32
N ASN A 147 -6.61 7.45 1.67
CA ASN A 147 -6.45 8.90 1.63
C ASN A 147 -6.16 9.44 0.22
N ARG A 148 -6.66 8.78 -0.83
CA ARG A 148 -6.95 9.48 -2.07
C ARG A 148 -8.06 10.47 -1.74
N THR A 149 -7.73 11.76 -1.62
CA THR A 149 -8.72 12.81 -1.88
C THR A 149 -9.43 12.41 -3.18
N PRO A 150 -10.78 12.32 -3.21
CA PRO A 150 -11.47 12.03 -4.45
C PRO A 150 -10.97 13.02 -5.50
N ARG A 151 -10.50 12.53 -6.65
CA ARG A 151 -10.13 13.46 -7.73
C ARG A 151 -11.37 14.30 -8.05
N PRO A 152 -11.25 15.59 -8.40
CA PRO A 152 -12.40 16.44 -8.71
C PRO A 152 -13.38 15.82 -9.74
N ARG A 153 -12.87 14.96 -10.63
CA ARG A 153 -13.65 14.16 -11.61
C ARG A 153 -14.56 13.09 -11.00
N GLU A 154 -14.24 12.52 -9.84
CA GLU A 154 -15.09 11.54 -9.14
C GLU A 154 -16.19 12.22 -8.33
N LEU A 155 -15.90 13.39 -7.75
CA LEU A 155 -16.89 14.23 -7.07
C LEU A 155 -17.92 14.79 -8.06
N SER A 156 -17.50 15.20 -9.26
CA SER A 156 -18.43 15.67 -10.29
C SER A 156 -19.32 14.57 -10.85
N ARG A 157 -18.86 13.31 -10.93
CA ARG A 157 -19.72 12.16 -11.30
C ARG A 157 -20.75 11.80 -10.23
N ARG A 158 -20.41 11.94 -8.95
CA ARG A 158 -21.34 11.69 -7.83
C ARG A 158 -22.36 12.81 -7.63
N ARG A 159 -22.00 14.05 -7.99
CA ARG A 159 -22.90 15.22 -7.92
C ARG A 159 -23.67 15.50 -9.21
N ALA A 160 -23.35 14.84 -10.31
CA ALA A 160 -24.12 14.99 -11.53
C ALA A 160 -25.54 14.46 -11.27
N PRO A 161 -26.58 15.31 -11.35
CA PRO A 161 -27.95 14.82 -11.29
C PRO A 161 -28.13 13.77 -12.39
N ALA A 162 -28.84 12.69 -12.07
CA ALA A 162 -29.17 11.66 -13.04
C ALA A 162 -29.75 12.34 -14.28
N ARG A 163 -29.09 12.19 -15.44
CA ARG A 163 -29.60 12.72 -16.70
C ARG A 163 -31.05 12.22 -16.83
N PRO A 164 -32.05 13.10 -17.00
CA PRO A 164 -33.41 12.66 -17.21
C PRO A 164 -33.40 11.74 -18.43
N ARG A 165 -33.89 10.51 -18.24
CA ARG A 165 -34.09 9.57 -19.35
C ARG A 165 -34.93 10.29 -20.39
N ARG A 166 -34.35 10.54 -21.57
CA ARG A 166 -35.08 11.04 -22.73
C ARG A 166 -36.25 10.09 -22.94
N ARG A 167 -37.49 10.55 -22.70
CA ARG A 167 -38.68 9.79 -23.07
C ARG A 167 -38.59 9.56 -24.57
N VAL A 168 -38.41 8.30 -24.97
CA VAL A 168 -38.60 7.90 -26.36
C VAL A 168 -40.07 8.17 -26.67
N ALA A 169 -40.33 9.05 -27.63
CA ALA A 169 -41.68 9.32 -28.08
C ALA A 169 -42.31 8.01 -28.57
N ALA A 170 -43.54 7.73 -28.11
CA ALA A 170 -44.29 6.57 -28.56
C ALA A 170 -44.49 6.65 -30.09
N PRO A 171 -44.36 5.53 -30.82
CA PRO A 171 -44.63 5.51 -32.25
C PRO A 171 -46.10 5.86 -32.51
N THR A 172 -46.31 6.78 -33.44
CA THR A 172 -47.63 7.20 -33.93
C THR A 172 -48.33 6.00 -34.59
N PRO A 173 -49.60 5.71 -34.29
CA PRO A 173 -50.32 4.65 -34.98
C PRO A 173 -50.53 5.03 -36.45
N ALA A 174 -50.18 4.10 -37.35
CA ALA A 174 -50.39 4.24 -38.78
C ALA A 174 -51.90 4.27 -39.09
N ALA A 175 -52.31 5.26 -39.88
CA ALA A 175 -53.67 5.41 -40.38
C ALA A 175 -54.08 4.19 -41.21
N GLY A 176 -55.27 3.68 -40.94
CA GLY A 176 -55.85 2.54 -41.65
C GLY A 176 -56.06 2.83 -43.13
N ALA A 177 -55.70 1.85 -43.96
CA ALA A 177 -56.14 1.76 -45.34
C ALA A 177 -57.47 0.99 -45.38
N SER A 178 -58.53 1.73 -45.65
CA SER A 178 -59.80 1.21 -46.15
C SER A 178 -59.63 0.89 -47.64
N THR A 179 -59.93 -0.34 -48.05
CA THR A 179 -60.32 -0.63 -49.43
C THR A 179 -61.46 -1.63 -49.42
N ALA A 180 -62.63 -1.13 -49.79
CA ALA A 180 -63.76 -1.88 -50.30
C ALA A 180 -63.44 -2.44 -51.69
N GLY A 181 -64.04 -3.58 -52.01
CA GLY A 181 -63.97 -4.28 -53.30
C GLY A 181 -64.52 -5.68 -53.14
#